data_AF-A0A3Q3FGN7-F1
#
_entry.id   AF-A0A3Q3FGN7-F1
#
_cell.length_a   1.000
_cell.length_b   1.000
_cell.length_c   1.000
_cell.angle_alpha   90.00
_cell.angle_beta   90.00
_cell.angle_gamma   90.00
#
_symmetry.space_group_name_H-M   'P 1'
#
loop_
_entity.id
_entity.type
_entity.pdbx_description
1 polymer ?
#
loop_
_entity_poly.entity_id
_entity_poly.type
_entity_poly.pdbx_seq_one_letter_code
_entity_poly.pdbx_strand_id
1 'polypeptide(L)'
;MPESAWKLVFYTMSWSYSTYLLFFTSYSFFHDPPSVFYNWKSGMSVPTDIAIAYLIQGSFYGHSIYATVYMDAWRKDSAVMVVHHIITLALISFSYAFRYHNVGILVLFLHDINDIQLEFTKLNVYLKSRQGGYYLLNDCRLILVSITFRFWFRLYWFPLKVLYATCVSSLQSVPSIPFYFFFNALLLALLLMNIYWFLFIVVFVVKVLKMKEVNDVREYEDEDGSRVAAGLLRAHEAESNDDDAGHHISAQG
;
A
#
# COMPACT_ATOMS: atom_id res chain seq x y z
N MET A 1 6.86 16.00 -2.49
CA MET A 1 8.29 15.75 -2.83
C MET A 1 9.13 15.41 -1.59
N PRO A 2 9.22 16.28 -0.55
CA PRO A 2 9.96 15.94 0.68
C PRO A 2 9.40 14.71 1.40
N GLU A 3 8.08 14.51 1.34
CA GLU A 3 7.42 13.38 1.98
C GLU A 3 7.82 12.01 1.39
N SER A 4 7.82 11.86 0.06
CA SER A 4 8.27 10.61 -0.60
C SER A 4 9.76 10.33 -0.39
N ALA A 5 10.60 11.36 -0.38
CA ALA A 5 12.03 11.21 -0.08
C ALA A 5 12.24 10.74 1.36
N TRP A 6 11.53 11.35 2.32
CA TRP A 6 11.57 10.93 3.73
C TRP A 6 11.09 9.49 3.92
N LYS A 7 9.96 9.12 3.32
CA LYS A 7 9.43 7.75 3.36
C LYS A 7 10.42 6.75 2.76
N LEU A 8 11.05 7.07 1.63
CA LEU A 8 12.07 6.22 1.02
C LEU A 8 13.25 5.97 1.97
N VAL A 9 13.77 7.03 2.61
CA VAL A 9 14.87 6.92 3.57
C VAL A 9 14.46 6.04 4.74
N PHE A 10 13.29 6.28 5.32
CA PHE A 10 12.77 5.51 6.44
C PHE A 10 12.62 4.02 6.09
N TYR A 11 11.94 3.70 4.98
CA TYR A 11 11.73 2.31 4.57
C TYR A 11 13.06 1.62 4.23
N THR A 12 14.00 2.32 3.61
CA THR A 12 15.33 1.77 3.31
C THR A 12 16.11 1.44 4.57
N MET A 13 16.08 2.34 5.57
CA MET A 13 16.72 2.10 6.86
C MET A 13 16.06 0.94 7.62
N SER A 14 14.72 0.92 7.70
CA SER A 14 13.99 -0.14 8.39
C SER A 14 14.18 -1.51 7.73
N TRP A 15 14.15 -1.56 6.40
CA TRP A 15 14.41 -2.79 5.66
C TRP A 15 15.86 -3.27 5.80
N SER A 16 16.82 -2.36 5.78
CA SER A 16 18.24 -2.71 6.00
C SER A 16 18.45 -3.26 7.40
N TYR A 17 17.79 -2.69 8.42
CA TYR A 17 17.82 -3.23 9.79
C TYR A 17 17.17 -4.61 9.87
N SER A 18 16.02 -4.82 9.23
CA SER A 18 15.39 -6.14 9.13
C SER A 18 16.28 -7.17 8.41
N THR A 19 16.98 -6.75 7.36
CA THR A 19 17.94 -7.57 6.61
C THR A 19 19.14 -7.94 7.47
N TYR A 20 19.67 -6.98 8.24
CA TYR A 20 20.75 -7.22 9.19
C TYR A 20 20.35 -8.27 10.23
N LEU A 21 19.13 -8.16 10.79
CA LEU A 21 18.60 -9.16 11.72
C LEU A 21 18.41 -10.53 11.06
N LEU A 22 17.99 -10.59 9.80
CA LEU A 22 17.71 -11.86 9.10
C LEU A 22 18.95 -12.60 8.60
N PHE A 23 19.98 -11.88 8.11
CA PHE A 23 21.12 -12.49 7.42
C PHE A 23 22.44 -12.42 8.18
N PHE A 24 22.60 -11.42 9.07
CA PHE A 24 23.86 -11.19 9.77
C PHE A 24 23.82 -11.57 11.25
N THR A 25 22.64 -11.88 11.77
CA THR A 25 22.46 -12.45 13.11
C THR A 25 22.25 -13.96 13.00
N SER A 26 22.49 -14.73 14.07
CA SER A 26 22.37 -16.21 14.14
C SER A 26 20.95 -16.77 13.96
N TYR A 27 20.09 -16.11 13.19
CA TYR A 27 18.69 -16.46 12.96
C TYR A 27 18.53 -17.10 11.57
N SER A 28 18.47 -18.43 11.50
CA SER A 28 18.34 -19.19 10.24
C SER A 28 16.93 -19.19 9.62
N PHE A 29 16.00 -18.37 10.13
CA PHE A 29 14.57 -18.39 9.79
C PHE A 29 14.26 -18.06 8.33
N PHE A 30 15.16 -17.38 7.62
CA PHE A 30 14.98 -17.06 6.19
C PHE A 30 15.18 -18.28 5.28
N HIS A 31 16.17 -19.13 5.62
CA HIS A 31 16.51 -20.34 4.89
C HIS A 31 15.61 -21.51 5.27
N ASP A 32 15.23 -21.61 6.55
CA ASP A 32 14.32 -22.65 7.05
C ASP A 32 13.07 -22.03 7.71
N PRO A 33 11.95 -21.84 6.97
CA PRO A 33 10.69 -21.34 7.53
C PRO A 33 10.17 -22.09 8.77
N PRO A 34 10.36 -23.43 8.92
CA PRO A 34 9.96 -24.13 10.14
C PRO A 34 10.78 -23.73 11.37
N SER A 35 12.00 -23.22 11.18
CA SER A 35 12.89 -22.90 12.29
C SER A 35 12.41 -21.75 13.16
N VAL A 36 11.46 -20.96 12.67
CA VAL A 36 10.74 -19.92 13.42
C VAL A 36 10.17 -20.44 14.74
N PHE A 37 9.84 -21.75 14.81
CA PHE A 37 9.29 -22.41 15.98
C PHE A 37 10.28 -23.29 16.75
N TYR A 38 11.49 -23.52 16.24
CA TYR A 38 12.48 -24.32 16.97
C TYR A 38 12.85 -23.60 18.28
N ASN A 39 12.67 -24.31 19.41
CA ASN A 39 12.85 -23.82 20.78
C ASN A 39 11.84 -22.76 21.27
N TRP A 40 10.71 -22.57 20.61
CA TRP A 40 9.68 -21.63 21.07
C TRP A 40 9.17 -22.00 22.49
N LYS A 41 9.27 -21.04 23.42
CA LYS A 41 8.75 -21.15 24.79
C LYS A 41 7.95 -19.89 25.11
N SER A 42 6.79 -20.05 25.74
CA SER A 42 5.89 -18.94 26.10
C SER A 42 6.52 -17.87 27.02
N GLY A 43 7.68 -18.15 27.64
CA GLY A 43 8.40 -17.26 28.55
C GLY A 43 9.74 -16.71 28.03
N MET A 44 10.09 -16.90 26.75
CA MET A 44 11.35 -16.38 26.22
C MET A 44 11.36 -14.85 26.22
N SER A 45 12.48 -14.22 26.60
CA SER A 45 12.67 -12.79 26.42
C SER A 45 12.79 -12.48 24.93
N VAL A 46 12.10 -11.42 24.47
CA VAL A 46 12.33 -10.91 23.11
C VAL A 46 13.69 -10.22 23.11
N PRO A 47 14.58 -10.57 22.18
CA PRO A 47 15.85 -9.87 22.01
C PRO A 47 15.60 -8.37 21.82
N THR A 48 16.38 -7.55 22.52
CA THR A 48 16.23 -6.08 22.50
C THR A 48 16.27 -5.52 21.07
N ASP A 49 17.08 -6.11 20.19
CA ASP A 49 17.18 -5.70 18.79
C ASP A 49 15.85 -5.84 18.03
N ILE A 50 15.12 -6.93 18.29
CA ILE A 50 13.81 -7.17 17.67
C ILE A 50 12.75 -6.26 18.28
N ALA A 51 12.85 -5.98 19.58
CA ALA A 51 11.98 -5.01 20.25
C ALA A 51 12.16 -3.59 19.67
N ILE A 52 13.40 -3.18 19.37
CA ILE A 52 13.70 -1.90 18.74
C ILE A 52 13.10 -1.84 17.33
N ALA A 53 13.26 -2.88 16.50
CA ALA A 53 12.62 -2.95 15.18
C ALA A 53 11.10 -2.73 15.29
N TYR A 54 10.46 -3.40 16.25
CA TYR A 54 9.01 -3.34 16.45
C TYR A 54 8.56 -1.98 16.95
N LEU A 55 9.30 -1.36 17.85
CA LEU A 55 9.00 -0.02 18.36
C LEU A 55 9.11 1.03 17.25
N ILE A 56 10.17 0.98 16.44
CA ILE A 56 10.36 1.92 15.32
C ILE A 56 9.23 1.75 14.29
N GLN A 57 8.97 0.52 13.86
CA GLN A 57 7.95 0.25 12.85
C GLN A 57 6.53 0.53 13.36
N GLY A 58 6.24 0.13 14.61
CA GLY A 58 4.96 0.40 15.25
C GLY A 58 4.68 1.88 15.41
N SER A 59 5.69 2.67 15.81
CA SER A 59 5.58 4.13 15.92
C SER A 59 5.33 4.77 14.55
N PHE A 60 6.00 4.30 13.51
CA PHE A 60 5.80 4.79 12.15
C PHE A 60 4.41 4.46 11.60
N TYR A 61 3.90 3.26 11.85
CA TYR A 61 2.52 2.91 11.45
C TYR A 61 1.48 3.69 12.25
N GLY A 62 1.69 3.91 13.55
CA GLY A 62 0.84 4.77 14.36
C GLY A 62 0.79 6.21 13.84
N HIS A 63 1.97 6.78 13.53
CA HIS A 63 2.06 8.10 12.89
C HIS A 63 1.37 8.11 11.51
N SER A 64 1.50 7.04 10.73
CA SER A 64 0.86 6.93 9.41
C SER A 64 -0.67 6.93 9.51
N ILE A 65 -1.27 6.29 10.53
CA ILE A 65 -2.71 6.38 10.78
C ILE A 65 -3.12 7.83 11.04
N TYR A 66 -2.39 8.51 11.93
CA TYR A 66 -2.68 9.91 12.25
C TYR A 66 -2.58 10.81 11.01
N ALA A 67 -1.51 10.64 10.22
CA ALA A 67 -1.32 11.38 8.97
C ALA A 67 -2.46 11.10 7.97
N THR A 68 -2.83 9.85 7.75
CA THR A 68 -3.89 9.49 6.80
C THR A 68 -5.27 10.01 7.21
N VAL A 69 -5.57 10.08 8.51
CA VAL A 69 -6.88 10.54 8.99
C VAL A 69 -6.99 12.07 8.98
N TYR A 70 -5.92 12.78 9.38
CA TYR A 70 -6.00 14.22 9.68
C TYR A 70 -5.19 15.13 8.74
N MET A 71 -4.18 14.60 8.06
CA MET A 71 -3.27 15.40 7.22
C MET A 71 -3.48 15.12 5.72
N ASP A 72 -3.72 13.87 5.35
CA ASP A 72 -3.84 13.47 3.96
C ASP A 72 -5.24 13.74 3.39
N ALA A 73 -5.29 14.10 2.11
CA ALA A 73 -6.55 14.15 1.38
C ALA A 73 -7.13 12.74 1.21
N TRP A 74 -8.41 12.59 1.55
CA TRP A 74 -9.10 11.31 1.44
C TRP A 74 -9.30 10.91 -0.02
N ARG A 75 -8.98 9.65 -0.31
CA ARG A 75 -9.14 8.99 -1.60
C ARG A 75 -9.84 7.64 -1.41
N LYS A 76 -10.27 7.03 -2.52
CA LYS A 76 -10.98 5.73 -2.53
C LYS A 76 -10.19 4.60 -1.83
N ASP A 77 -8.87 4.71 -1.72
CA ASP A 77 -8.00 3.75 -1.03
C ASP A 77 -7.63 4.14 0.42
N SER A 78 -7.94 5.37 0.87
CA SER A 78 -7.57 5.86 2.22
C SER A 78 -8.18 5.01 3.34
N ALA A 79 -9.46 4.63 3.22
CA ALA A 79 -10.11 3.76 4.21
C ALA A 79 -9.40 2.40 4.32
N VAL A 80 -9.05 1.79 3.19
CA VAL A 80 -8.33 0.50 3.16
C VAL A 80 -6.94 0.63 3.76
N MET A 81 -6.24 1.75 3.52
CA MET A 81 -4.94 2.04 4.13
C MET A 81 -5.03 2.17 5.66
N VAL A 82 -6.06 2.83 6.20
CA VAL A 82 -6.28 2.92 7.65
C VAL A 82 -6.53 1.54 8.25
N VAL A 83 -7.42 0.74 7.66
CA VAL A 83 -7.69 -0.63 8.15
C VAL A 83 -6.43 -1.49 8.06
N HIS A 84 -5.63 -1.35 7.01
CA HIS A 84 -4.34 -2.00 6.88
C HIS A 84 -3.41 -1.64 8.04
N HIS A 85 -3.24 -0.36 8.35
CA HIS A 85 -2.39 0.07 9.45
C HIS A 85 -2.86 -0.44 10.81
N ILE A 86 -4.19 -0.52 11.03
CA ILE A 86 -4.76 -1.14 12.23
C ILE A 86 -4.39 -2.63 12.30
N ILE A 87 -4.53 -3.35 11.19
CA ILE A 87 -4.17 -4.78 11.10
C ILE A 87 -2.67 -4.99 11.31
N THR A 88 -1.81 -4.18 10.70
CA THR A 88 -0.35 -4.34 10.86
C THR A 88 0.10 -3.98 12.27
N LEU A 89 -0.50 -2.97 12.91
CA LEU A 89 -0.22 -2.63 14.31
C LEU A 89 -0.70 -3.74 15.26
N ALA A 90 -1.86 -4.34 14.98
CA ALA A 90 -2.34 -5.51 15.71
C ALA A 90 -1.38 -6.70 15.53
N LEU A 91 -0.94 -6.98 14.30
CA LEU A 91 0.03 -8.05 14.02
C LEU A 91 1.35 -7.83 14.77
N ILE A 92 1.90 -6.60 14.79
CA ILE A 92 3.11 -6.27 15.56
C ILE A 92 2.87 -6.50 17.06
N SER A 93 1.78 -5.98 17.61
CA SER A 93 1.46 -6.06 19.04
C SER A 93 1.26 -7.50 19.51
N PHE A 94 0.47 -8.28 18.78
CA PHE A 94 0.20 -9.69 19.12
C PHE A 94 1.41 -10.58 18.83
N SER A 95 2.18 -10.29 17.78
CA SER A 95 3.45 -10.98 17.52
C SER A 95 4.43 -10.78 18.68
N TYR A 96 4.49 -9.57 19.25
CA TYR A 96 5.32 -9.27 20.41
C TYR A 96 4.81 -9.94 21.70
N ALA A 97 3.50 -9.87 21.95
CA ALA A 97 2.87 -10.44 23.14
C ALA A 97 2.98 -11.97 23.21
N PHE A 98 2.77 -12.66 22.08
CA PHE A 98 2.78 -14.12 22.00
C PHE A 98 4.10 -14.70 21.49
N ARG A 99 5.14 -13.87 21.39
CA ARG A 99 6.49 -14.25 20.99
C ARG A 99 6.59 -14.85 19.57
N TYR A 100 5.73 -14.46 18.64
CA TYR A 100 5.86 -14.77 17.20
C TYR A 100 6.82 -13.82 16.46
N HIS A 101 7.77 -13.25 17.19
CA HIS A 101 8.60 -12.15 16.75
C HIS A 101 9.37 -12.45 15.45
N ASN A 102 9.80 -13.70 15.25
CA ASN A 102 10.44 -14.20 14.04
C ASN A 102 9.51 -14.13 12.81
N VAL A 103 8.24 -14.52 12.95
CA VAL A 103 7.23 -14.40 11.88
C VAL A 103 7.02 -12.93 11.54
N GLY A 104 6.87 -12.07 12.55
CA GLY A 104 6.62 -10.66 12.29
C GLY A 104 7.80 -9.95 11.62
N ILE A 105 9.07 -10.28 11.94
CA ILE A 105 10.23 -9.74 11.20
C ILE A 105 10.21 -10.20 9.74
N LEU A 106 9.84 -11.45 9.46
CA LEU A 106 9.71 -11.94 8.08
C LEU A 106 8.60 -11.19 7.32
N VAL A 107 7.47 -10.93 7.97
CA VAL A 107 6.37 -10.12 7.42
C VAL A 107 6.85 -8.70 7.10
N LEU A 108 7.55 -8.04 8.03
CA LEU A 108 8.10 -6.69 7.82
C LEU A 108 9.08 -6.65 6.65
N PHE A 109 10.05 -7.57 6.62
CA PHE A 109 11.03 -7.65 5.54
C PHE A 109 10.39 -7.84 4.16
N LEU A 110 9.41 -8.74 4.05
CA LEU A 110 8.73 -9.02 2.78
C LEU A 110 7.85 -7.85 2.32
N HIS A 111 7.26 -7.09 3.24
CA HIS A 111 6.39 -5.98 2.88
C HIS A 111 7.13 -4.67 2.61
N ASP A 112 8.11 -4.31 3.43
CA ASP A 112 8.81 -3.01 3.41
C ASP A 112 9.62 -2.82 2.12
N ILE A 113 10.21 -3.88 1.57
CA ILE A 113 10.98 -3.81 0.31
C ILE A 113 10.15 -3.29 -0.87
N ASN A 114 8.84 -3.57 -0.86
CA ASN A 114 7.94 -3.10 -1.91
C ASN A 114 7.65 -1.61 -1.80
N ASP A 115 7.70 -1.06 -0.58
CA ASP A 115 7.42 0.35 -0.35
C ASP A 115 8.64 1.21 -0.67
N ILE A 116 9.86 0.68 -0.45
CA ILE A 116 11.11 1.25 -1.01
C ILE A 116 10.99 1.39 -2.53
N GLN A 117 10.64 0.29 -3.22
CA GLN A 117 10.56 0.28 -4.68
C GLN A 117 9.50 1.25 -5.20
N LEU A 118 8.37 1.39 -4.49
CA LEU A 118 7.27 2.27 -4.86
C LEU A 118 7.66 3.74 -4.69
N GLU A 119 8.26 4.12 -3.55
CA GLU A 119 8.75 5.49 -3.33
C GLU A 119 9.93 5.84 -4.24
N PHE A 120 10.83 4.89 -4.52
CA PHE A 120 11.90 5.06 -5.51
C PHE A 120 11.33 5.32 -6.91
N THR A 121 10.33 4.55 -7.34
CA THR A 121 9.68 4.74 -8.64
C THR A 121 9.04 6.14 -8.74
N LYS A 122 8.31 6.57 -7.70
CA LYS A 122 7.70 7.92 -7.65
C LYS A 122 8.74 9.03 -7.77
N LEU A 123 9.85 8.94 -7.03
CA LEU A 123 10.91 9.95 -7.07
C LEU A 123 11.60 10.01 -8.44
N ASN A 124 11.85 8.86 -9.07
CA ASN A 124 12.45 8.82 -10.41
C ASN A 124 11.54 9.49 -11.46
N VAL A 125 10.24 9.17 -11.44
CA VAL A 125 9.26 9.79 -12.35
C VAL A 125 9.18 11.30 -12.10
N TYR A 126 9.15 11.71 -10.83
CA TYR A 126 9.04 13.13 -10.47
C TYR A 126 10.29 13.93 -10.84
N LEU A 127 11.49 13.46 -10.49
CA LEU A 127 12.76 14.18 -10.75
C LEU A 127 12.96 14.42 -12.25
N LYS A 128 12.51 13.46 -13.06
CA LYS A 128 12.61 13.49 -14.50
C LYS A 128 11.59 14.41 -15.16
N SER A 129 10.35 14.45 -14.64
CA SER A 129 9.36 15.45 -15.03
C SER A 129 9.88 16.89 -14.83
N ARG A 130 10.67 17.12 -13.77
CA ARG A 130 11.29 18.43 -13.49
C ARG A 130 12.45 18.81 -14.42
N GLN A 131 13.14 17.82 -15.00
CA GLN A 131 14.28 18.04 -15.91
C GLN A 131 13.87 18.16 -17.40
N GLY A 132 12.58 18.10 -17.73
CA GLY A 132 12.07 18.32 -19.08
C GLY A 132 12.39 17.20 -20.10
N GLY A 133 12.97 16.07 -19.67
CA GLY A 133 13.31 14.94 -20.53
C GLY A 133 12.36 13.75 -20.34
N TYR A 134 11.40 13.55 -21.24
CA TYR A 134 10.47 12.41 -21.19
C TYR A 134 11.01 11.19 -21.95
N TYR A 135 11.79 10.32 -21.31
CA TYR A 135 12.10 8.99 -21.86
C TYR A 135 11.03 7.97 -21.42
N LEU A 136 9.89 7.94 -22.11
CA LEU A 136 8.72 7.10 -21.77
C LEU A 136 9.11 5.62 -21.54
N LEU A 137 10.06 5.10 -22.32
CA LEU A 137 10.51 3.71 -22.26
C LEU A 137 11.22 3.36 -20.94
N ASN A 138 11.97 4.28 -20.34
CA ASN A 138 12.65 4.01 -19.07
C ASN A 138 11.64 3.97 -17.91
N ASP A 139 10.62 4.81 -17.97
CA ASP A 139 9.61 4.90 -16.91
C ASP A 139 8.67 3.70 -16.97
N CYS A 140 8.28 3.25 -18.17
CA CYS A 140 7.55 2.00 -18.35
C CYS A 140 8.33 0.79 -17.83
N ARG A 141 9.65 0.72 -18.08
CA ARG A 141 10.50 -0.37 -17.55
C ARG A 141 10.54 -0.36 -16.03
N LEU A 142 10.70 0.81 -15.41
CA LEU A 142 10.75 0.94 -13.95
C LEU A 142 9.42 0.54 -13.30
N ILE A 143 8.30 0.97 -13.89
CA ILE A 143 6.95 0.60 -13.44
C ILE A 143 6.74 -0.92 -13.57
N LEU A 144 7.11 -1.52 -14.70
CA LEU A 144 6.99 -2.97 -14.91
C LEU A 144 7.80 -3.77 -13.90
N VAL A 145 9.04 -3.35 -13.62
CA VAL A 145 9.88 -3.96 -12.58
C VAL A 145 9.24 -3.80 -11.20
N SER A 146 8.64 -2.65 -10.89
CA SER A 146 7.94 -2.42 -9.62
C SER A 146 6.72 -3.33 -9.43
N ILE A 147 5.92 -3.53 -10.48
CA ILE A 147 4.77 -4.45 -10.47
C ILE A 147 5.21 -5.90 -10.28
N THR A 148 6.23 -6.29 -11.05
CA THR A 148 6.87 -7.61 -10.97
C THR A 148 7.36 -7.84 -9.54
N PHE A 149 8.14 -6.93 -8.97
CA PHE A 149 8.64 -7.07 -7.61
C PHE A 149 7.52 -7.24 -6.57
N ARG A 150 6.45 -6.44 -6.68
CA ARG A 150 5.27 -6.52 -5.81
C ARG A 150 4.57 -7.88 -5.86
N PHE A 151 4.43 -8.46 -7.06
CA PHE A 151 3.85 -9.79 -7.22
C PHE A 151 4.69 -10.87 -6.53
N TRP A 152 6.01 -10.88 -6.75
CA TRP A 152 6.89 -11.90 -6.17
C TRP A 152 6.95 -11.83 -4.65
N PHE A 153 7.15 -10.64 -4.06
CA PHE A 153 7.36 -10.53 -2.62
C PHE A 153 6.05 -10.63 -1.81
N ARG A 154 4.96 -9.99 -2.27
CA ARG A 154 3.70 -9.96 -1.50
C ARG A 154 2.71 -11.06 -1.86
N LEU A 155 2.66 -11.53 -3.11
CA LEU A 155 1.69 -12.55 -3.53
C LEU A 155 2.29 -13.96 -3.61
N TYR A 156 3.60 -14.09 -3.84
CA TYR A 156 4.23 -15.41 -3.94
C TYR A 156 4.99 -15.79 -2.66
N TRP A 157 5.97 -14.99 -2.22
CA TRP A 157 6.79 -15.31 -1.05
C TRP A 157 6.04 -15.19 0.28
N PHE A 158 5.16 -14.20 0.44
CA PHE A 158 4.37 -14.06 1.66
C PHE A 158 3.53 -15.30 1.97
N PRO A 159 2.64 -15.81 1.09
CA PRO A 159 1.87 -17.00 1.44
C PRO A 159 2.74 -18.26 1.55
N LEU A 160 3.74 -18.41 0.69
CA LEU A 160 4.60 -19.60 0.66
C LEU A 160 5.48 -19.71 1.92
N LYS A 161 6.00 -18.59 2.45
CA LYS A 161 6.90 -18.62 3.61
C LYS A 161 6.19 -18.28 4.91
N VAL A 162 5.35 -17.24 4.93
CA VAL A 162 4.69 -16.78 6.15
C VAL A 162 3.47 -17.64 6.45
N LEU A 163 2.49 -17.72 5.53
CA LEU A 163 1.26 -18.48 5.78
C LEU A 163 1.53 -19.98 5.91
N TYR A 164 2.44 -20.54 5.12
CA TYR A 164 2.84 -21.95 5.29
C TYR A 164 3.46 -22.19 6.67
N ALA A 165 4.39 -21.34 7.13
CA ALA A 165 5.00 -21.50 8.45
C ALA A 165 3.96 -21.34 9.57
N THR A 166 3.06 -20.35 9.48
CA THR A 166 2.07 -20.11 10.54
C THR A 166 0.92 -21.10 10.52
N CYS A 167 0.51 -21.65 9.38
CA CYS A 167 -0.60 -22.60 9.30
C CYS A 167 -0.15 -24.05 9.52
N VAL A 168 1.03 -24.43 8.99
CA VAL A 168 1.50 -25.82 8.98
C VAL A 168 2.50 -26.05 10.12
N SER A 169 3.58 -25.25 10.19
CA SER A 169 4.64 -25.48 11.18
C SER A 169 4.20 -25.13 12.61
N SER A 170 3.30 -24.15 12.77
CA SER A 170 2.73 -23.77 14.08
C SER A 170 1.92 -24.92 14.71
N LEU A 171 1.07 -25.58 13.90
CA LEU A 171 0.22 -26.68 14.36
C LEU A 171 1.03 -27.96 14.65
N GLN A 172 2.11 -28.17 13.90
CA GLN A 172 3.03 -29.30 14.10
C GLN A 172 3.95 -29.12 15.31
N SER A 173 4.37 -27.88 15.61
CA SER A 173 5.37 -27.61 16.65
C SER A 173 4.75 -27.43 18.03
N VAL A 174 3.53 -26.88 18.14
CA VAL A 174 2.85 -26.68 19.42
C VAL A 174 1.33 -26.88 19.23
N PRO A 175 0.78 -28.04 19.65
CA PRO A 175 -0.63 -28.40 19.40
C PRO A 175 -1.68 -27.49 20.04
N SER A 176 -1.31 -26.61 20.98
CA SER A 176 -2.24 -25.77 21.74
C SER A 176 -1.72 -24.34 21.92
N ILE A 177 -1.37 -23.65 20.83
CA ILE A 177 -0.98 -22.23 20.94
C ILE A 177 -2.23 -21.36 21.08
N PRO A 178 -2.36 -20.54 22.14
CA PRO A 178 -3.47 -19.61 22.26
C PRO A 178 -3.44 -18.58 21.11
N PHE A 179 -4.62 -18.16 20.64
CA PHE A 179 -4.83 -17.16 19.58
C PHE A 179 -4.33 -17.50 18.17
N TYR A 180 -4.02 -18.77 17.87
CA TYR A 180 -3.65 -19.23 16.53
C TYR A 180 -4.61 -18.76 15.42
N PHE A 181 -5.92 -18.98 15.61
CA PHE A 181 -6.92 -18.63 14.60
C PHE A 181 -6.99 -17.13 14.33
N PHE A 182 -6.88 -16.33 15.40
CA PHE A 182 -6.95 -14.87 15.30
C PHE A 182 -5.73 -14.31 14.58
N PHE A 183 -4.51 -14.76 14.91
CA PHE A 183 -3.29 -14.31 14.25
C PHE A 183 -3.26 -14.70 12.76
N ASN A 184 -3.65 -15.93 12.42
CA ASN A 184 -3.76 -16.36 11.03
C ASN A 184 -4.86 -15.61 10.26
N ALA A 185 -5.98 -15.27 10.91
CA ALA A 185 -7.02 -14.44 10.30
C ALA A 185 -6.50 -13.03 9.95
N LEU A 186 -5.69 -12.41 10.82
CA LEU A 186 -5.05 -11.12 10.53
C LEU A 186 -4.04 -11.23 9.36
N LEU A 187 -3.25 -12.29 9.29
CA LEU A 187 -2.33 -12.53 8.16
C LEU A 187 -3.08 -12.77 6.84
N LEU A 188 -4.20 -13.49 6.89
CA LEU A 188 -5.06 -13.69 5.73
C LEU A 188 -5.71 -12.38 5.29
N ALA A 189 -6.19 -11.56 6.22
CA ALA A 189 -6.73 -10.23 5.92
C ALA A 189 -5.66 -9.34 5.27
N LEU A 190 -4.41 -9.41 5.75
CA LEU A 190 -3.28 -8.72 5.15
C LEU A 190 -3.02 -9.20 3.70
N LEU A 191 -3.10 -10.50 3.44
CA LEU A 191 -2.99 -11.04 2.08
C LEU A 191 -4.12 -10.55 1.17
N LEU A 192 -5.37 -10.58 1.65
CA LEU A 192 -6.53 -10.11 0.86
C LEU A 192 -6.40 -8.64 0.46
N MET A 193 -5.91 -7.79 1.36
CA MET A 193 -5.63 -6.38 1.03
C MET A 193 -4.52 -6.24 -0.02
N ASN A 194 -3.48 -7.06 0.06
CA ASN A 194 -2.42 -7.06 -0.96
C ASN A 194 -2.93 -7.51 -2.33
N ILE A 195 -3.84 -8.47 -2.38
CA ILE A 195 -4.54 -8.87 -3.62
C ILE A 195 -5.39 -7.71 -4.13
N TYR A 196 -6.18 -7.06 -3.27
CA TYR A 196 -6.99 -5.90 -3.63
C TYR A 196 -6.17 -4.79 -4.31
N TRP A 197 -5.04 -4.39 -3.71
CA TRP A 197 -4.17 -3.38 -4.32
C TRP A 197 -3.48 -3.87 -5.59
N PHE A 198 -3.11 -5.15 -5.66
CA PHE A 198 -2.54 -5.70 -6.88
C PHE A 198 -3.54 -5.63 -8.05
N LEU A 199 -4.81 -5.98 -7.82
CA LEU A 199 -5.87 -5.85 -8.81
C LEU A 199 -6.06 -4.40 -9.27
N PHE A 200 -6.03 -3.43 -8.33
CA PHE A 200 -6.10 -2.02 -8.68
C PHE A 200 -4.97 -1.58 -9.64
N ILE A 201 -3.74 -2.05 -9.39
CA ILE A 201 -2.60 -1.78 -10.27
C ILE A 201 -2.80 -2.41 -11.65
N VAL A 202 -3.28 -3.65 -11.72
CA VAL A 202 -3.55 -4.34 -13.00
C VAL A 202 -4.62 -3.60 -13.81
N VAL A 203 -5.72 -3.19 -13.16
CA VAL A 203 -6.79 -2.40 -13.81
C VAL A 203 -6.25 -1.08 -14.33
N PHE A 204 -5.41 -0.39 -13.53
CA PHE A 204 -4.76 0.86 -13.94
C PHE A 204 -3.88 0.65 -15.18
N VAL A 205 -3.03 -0.39 -15.20
CA VAL A 205 -2.17 -0.70 -16.36
C VAL A 205 -2.99 -1.03 -17.60
N VAL A 206 -4.05 -1.84 -17.48
CA VAL A 206 -4.94 -2.16 -18.61
C VAL A 206 -5.62 -0.89 -19.13
N LYS A 207 -6.05 0.01 -18.24
CA LYS A 207 -6.64 1.30 -18.63
C LYS A 207 -5.62 2.17 -19.37
N VAL A 208 -4.38 2.27 -18.88
CA VAL A 208 -3.29 3.03 -19.53
C VAL A 208 -2.91 2.44 -20.89
N LEU A 209 -2.92 1.11 -21.05
CA LEU A 209 -2.63 0.47 -22.34
C LEU A 209 -3.76 0.65 -23.36
N LYS A 210 -5.02 0.72 -22.91
CA LYS A 210 -6.18 0.96 -23.77
C LYS A 210 -6.38 2.45 -24.10
N MET A 211 -6.09 3.34 -23.15
CA MET A 211 -6.11 4.78 -23.33
C MET A 211 -4.72 5.27 -23.69
N LYS A 212 -4.42 5.29 -24.99
CA LYS A 212 -3.32 6.08 -25.55
C LYS A 212 -3.65 7.59 -25.48
N GLU A 213 -4.07 8.10 -24.31
CA GLU A 213 -4.03 9.48 -23.82
C GLU A 213 -4.73 9.60 -22.43
N VAL A 214 -3.89 9.83 -21.40
CA VAL A 214 -4.04 10.64 -20.17
C VAL A 214 -5.37 10.64 -19.38
N ASN A 215 -5.37 10.08 -18.15
CA ASN A 215 -5.51 10.84 -16.88
C ASN A 215 -5.45 9.91 -15.64
N ASP A 216 -4.88 10.43 -14.55
CA ASP A 216 -4.64 9.72 -13.28
C ASP A 216 -5.99 9.30 -12.65
N VAL A 217 -6.22 7.99 -12.56
CA VAL A 217 -7.50 7.36 -12.17
C VAL A 217 -7.81 7.52 -10.67
N ARG A 218 -7.02 8.35 -9.98
CA ARG A 218 -7.08 8.55 -8.52
C ARG A 218 -7.82 9.81 -8.12
N GLU A 219 -8.21 10.67 -9.06
CA GLU A 219 -8.98 11.89 -8.80
C GLU A 219 -10.49 11.65 -8.88
N TYR A 220 -11.26 12.46 -8.15
CA TYR A 220 -12.71 12.42 -8.15
C TYR A 220 -13.22 12.73 -9.56
N GLU A 221 -14.17 11.95 -10.05
CA GLU A 221 -15.00 12.40 -11.17
C GLU A 221 -15.90 13.50 -10.57
N ASP A 222 -15.54 14.76 -10.77
CA ASP A 222 -16.39 15.90 -10.44
C ASP A 222 -17.63 15.87 -11.34
N GLU A 223 -18.61 15.04 -10.99
CA GLU A 223 -19.94 14.98 -11.63
C GLU A 223 -20.69 16.32 -11.51
N ASP A 224 -20.21 17.26 -10.69
CA ASP A 224 -20.88 18.54 -10.44
C ASP A 224 -20.58 19.59 -11.54
N GLY A 225 -19.38 19.56 -12.13
CA GLY A 225 -18.99 20.53 -13.17
C GLY A 225 -19.76 20.34 -14.49
N SER A 226 -20.07 19.09 -14.85
CA SER A 226 -20.80 18.78 -16.08
C SER A 226 -22.29 19.16 -15.98
N ARG A 227 -22.89 19.04 -14.78
CA ARG A 227 -24.29 19.42 -14.55
C ARG A 227 -24.47 20.93 -14.51
N VAL A 228 -23.52 21.67 -13.95
CA VAL A 228 -23.53 23.14 -13.93
C VAL A 228 -23.33 23.71 -15.34
N ALA A 229 -22.39 23.14 -16.13
CA ALA A 229 -22.19 23.55 -17.52
C ALA A 229 -23.42 23.26 -18.40
N ALA A 230 -24.07 22.10 -18.21
CA ALA A 230 -25.31 21.76 -18.92
C ALA A 230 -26.49 22.65 -18.49
N GLY A 231 -26.53 23.09 -17.23
CA GLY A 231 -27.52 24.05 -16.73
C GLY A 231 -27.36 25.45 -17.33
N LEU A 232 -26.12 25.95 -17.41
CA LEU A 232 -25.82 27.27 -17.98
C LEU A 232 -26.09 27.34 -19.49
N LEU A 233 -25.77 26.28 -20.24
CA LEU A 233 -26.09 26.20 -21.67
C LEU A 233 -27.60 26.22 -21.93
N ARG A 234 -28.39 25.52 -21.12
CA ARG A 234 -29.86 25.53 -21.25
C ARG A 234 -30.48 26.87 -20.86
N ALA A 235 -29.89 27.58 -19.90
CA ALA A 235 -30.33 28.93 -19.55
C ALA A 235 -30.05 29.93 -20.68
N HIS A 236 -28.89 29.84 -21.31
CA HIS A 236 -28.52 30.70 -22.44
C HIS A 236 -29.36 30.42 -23.71
N GLU A 237 -29.71 29.15 -23.99
CA GLU A 237 -30.64 28.84 -25.09
C GLU A 237 -32.05 29.37 -24.83
N ALA A 238 -32.51 29.34 -23.58
CA ALA A 238 -33.83 29.86 -23.21
C ALA A 238 -33.91 31.39 -23.33
N GLU A 239 -32.86 32.14 -22.95
CA GLU A 239 -32.79 33.59 -23.15
C GLU A 239 -32.73 33.95 -24.64
N SER A 240 -31.96 33.22 -25.46
CA SER A 240 -31.84 33.51 -26.89
C SER A 240 -33.13 33.29 -27.69
N ASN A 241 -34.02 32.40 -27.22
CA ASN A 241 -35.30 32.13 -27.86
C ASN A 241 -36.38 33.16 -27.49
N ASP A 242 -36.25 33.86 -26.35
CA ASP A 242 -37.21 34.88 -25.92
C ASP A 242 -36.94 36.22 -26.62
N ASP A 243 -35.67 36.53 -26.91
CA ASP A 243 -35.27 37.74 -27.64
C ASP A 243 -35.70 37.73 -29.13
N ASP A 244 -35.75 36.55 -29.77
CA ASP A 244 -36.21 36.42 -31.16
C ASP A 244 -37.75 36.52 -31.28
N ALA A 245 -38.48 36.08 -30.25
CA ALA A 245 -39.94 36.20 -30.19
C ALA A 245 -40.42 37.65 -29.96
N GLY A 246 -39.60 38.48 -29.30
CA GLY A 246 -39.91 39.89 -29.02
C GLY A 246 -39.75 40.84 -30.22
N HIS A 247 -38.90 40.49 -31.19
CA HIS A 247 -38.56 41.42 -32.28
C HIS A 247 -39.51 41.38 -33.49
N HIS A 248 -40.41 40.39 -33.57
CA HIS A 248 -41.35 40.24 -34.68
C HIS A 248 -42.70 40.96 -34.53
N ILE A 249 -42.99 41.56 -33.36
CA ILE A 249 -44.31 42.19 -33.10
C ILE A 249 -44.30 43.73 -33.32
N SER A 250 -43.15 44.39 -33.45
CA SER A 250 -43.08 45.87 -33.52
C SER A 250 -42.96 46.50 -34.92
N ALA A 251 -43.19 45.75 -36.00
CA ALA A 251 -43.05 46.26 -37.39
C ALA A 251 -44.37 46.43 -38.17
N GLN A 252 -45.53 46.33 -37.51
CA GLN A 252 -46.83 46.67 -38.10
C GLN A 252 -47.67 47.45 -37.08
N GLY A 253 -47.71 48.78 -37.23
CA GLY A 253 -48.50 49.69 -36.41
C GLY A 253 -48.20 51.13 -36.73
#